data_AF-A0A936BAZ4-F1
#
_entry.id   AF-A0A936BAZ4-F1
#
_cell.length_a   1.000
_cell.length_b   1.000
_cell.length_c   1.000
_cell.angle_alpha   90.00
_cell.angle_beta   90.00
_cell.angle_gamma   90.00
#
_symmetry.space_group_name_H-M   'P 1'
#
loop_
_entity.id
_entity.type
_entity.pdbx_description
1 polymer ?
#
loop_
_entity_poly.entity_id
_entity_poly.type
_entity_poly.pdbx_seq_one_letter_code
_entity_poly.pdbx_strand_id
1 'polypeptide(L)'
;MIDRTQNPNGFTLFHGDAGCYNIMVPREGERPLYLIDRQPFDWSFTTWLGAYDLAYAIALGWEVEARREWERPILHHYHQTLIGRGVQGYSWEQLWDDYRLCVAMGVYVAVEYCRGEYHEETQWVWLPMLQKALTACDDLHCYELWNDDYSN
;
A
#
# COMPACT_ATOMS: atom_id res chain seq x y z
N MET A 1 -12.54 -8.38 -3.54
CA MET A 1 -11.83 -7.51 -4.53
C MET A 1 -12.69 -7.14 -5.72
N ILE A 2 -13.42 -8.06 -6.35
CA ILE A 2 -14.27 -7.73 -7.53
C ILE A 2 -15.38 -6.73 -7.17
N ASP A 3 -16.07 -6.90 -6.05
CA ASP A 3 -17.13 -5.94 -5.67
C ASP A 3 -16.59 -4.53 -5.44
N ARG A 4 -15.35 -4.43 -4.97
CA ARG A 4 -14.70 -3.14 -4.78
C ARG A 4 -14.49 -2.38 -6.08
N THR A 5 -14.37 -3.07 -7.23
CA THR A 5 -14.22 -2.42 -8.55
C THR A 5 -15.53 -1.82 -9.08
N GLN A 6 -16.67 -2.07 -8.43
CA GLN A 6 -17.95 -1.46 -8.79
C GLN A 6 -18.06 0.02 -8.39
N ASN A 7 -17.19 0.51 -7.50
CA ASN A 7 -17.15 1.91 -7.07
C ASN A 7 -15.80 2.53 -7.47
N PRO A 8 -15.76 3.55 -8.35
CA PRO A 8 -14.51 4.16 -8.79
C PRO A 8 -13.87 5.09 -7.75
N ASN A 9 -14.56 5.46 -6.67
CA ASN A 9 -13.97 6.33 -5.64
C ASN A 9 -12.73 5.68 -5.04
N GLY A 10 -11.68 6.46 -4.79
CA GLY A 10 -10.40 5.95 -4.29
C GLY A 10 -9.49 5.32 -5.36
N PHE A 11 -9.99 5.07 -6.58
CA PHE A 11 -9.15 4.65 -7.70
C PHE A 11 -8.43 5.85 -8.31
N THR A 12 -7.14 5.67 -8.60
CA THR A 12 -6.26 6.67 -9.20
C THR A 12 -5.14 5.96 -9.96
N LEU A 13 -4.37 6.71 -10.74
CA LEU A 13 -3.02 6.29 -11.09
C LEU A 13 -2.19 6.18 -9.80
N PHE A 14 -1.51 5.05 -9.61
CA PHE A 14 -0.60 4.82 -8.47
C PHE A 14 0.82 4.52 -8.96
N HIS A 15 1.81 4.73 -8.10
CA HIS A 15 3.22 4.55 -8.44
C HIS A 15 3.59 3.08 -8.61
N GLY A 16 3.23 2.24 -7.64
CA GLY A 16 3.45 0.79 -7.67
C GLY A 16 4.72 0.31 -6.97
N ASP A 17 5.72 1.18 -6.82
CA ASP A 17 6.94 0.93 -6.04
C ASP A 17 7.32 2.17 -5.19
N ALA A 18 6.43 2.61 -4.29
CA ALA A 18 6.62 3.84 -3.50
C ALA A 18 7.55 3.65 -2.28
N GLY A 19 8.56 2.78 -2.37
CA GLY A 19 9.53 2.53 -1.31
C GLY A 19 10.39 3.76 -1.00
N CYS A 20 10.98 3.83 0.21
CA CYS A 20 11.76 4.99 0.64
C CYS A 20 12.98 5.32 -0.25
N TYR A 21 13.50 4.34 -0.98
CA TYR A 21 14.58 4.53 -1.94
C TYR A 21 14.15 5.27 -3.22
N ASN A 22 12.83 5.35 -3.47
CA ASN A 22 12.22 5.96 -4.65
C ASN A 22 11.64 7.35 -4.37
N ILE A 23 11.87 7.89 -3.16
CA ILE A 23 11.39 9.21 -2.74
C ILE A 23 12.56 10.17 -2.58
N MET A 24 12.67 11.15 -3.48
CA MET A 24 13.63 12.24 -3.36
C MET A 24 13.05 13.38 -2.53
N VAL A 25 13.60 13.58 -1.32
CA VAL A 25 13.25 14.67 -0.42
C VAL A 25 14.23 15.83 -0.60
N PRO A 26 13.75 17.09 -0.76
CA PRO A 26 14.64 18.24 -0.88
C PRO A 26 15.45 18.46 0.40
N ARG A 27 16.77 18.61 0.25
CA ARG A 27 17.67 18.92 1.37
C ARG A 27 17.56 20.37 1.86
N GLU A 28 17.27 21.28 0.95
CA GLU A 28 17.18 22.72 1.19
C GLU A 28 16.12 23.35 0.28
N GLY A 29 15.49 24.42 0.78
CA GLY A 29 14.46 25.19 0.08
C GLY A 29 13.07 24.56 0.07
N GLU A 30 12.07 25.33 -0.32
CA GLU A 30 10.69 24.86 -0.52
C GLU A 30 10.53 24.27 -1.92
N ARG A 31 10.82 22.98 -2.04
CA ARG A 31 10.63 22.21 -3.27
C ARG A 31 9.70 21.02 -3.00
N PRO A 32 8.98 20.51 -4.01
CA PRO A 32 8.21 19.29 -3.81
C PRO A 32 9.14 18.07 -3.60
N LEU A 33 8.60 17.01 -3.01
CA LEU A 33 9.19 15.69 -3.11
C LEU A 33 8.99 15.13 -4.53
N TYR A 34 9.88 14.26 -4.97
CA TYR A 34 9.76 13.57 -6.26
C TYR A 34 9.69 12.06 -6.03
N LEU A 35 8.74 11.41 -6.67
CA LEU A 35 8.71 9.95 -6.82
C LEU A 35 9.42 9.59 -8.12
N ILE A 36 10.33 8.63 -8.04
CA ILE A 36 11.13 8.15 -9.17
C ILE A 36 11.08 6.63 -9.22
N ASP A 37 11.57 6.07 -10.32
CA ASP A 37 11.67 4.63 -10.58
C ASP A 37 10.34 3.86 -10.53
N ARG A 38 9.92 3.35 -11.68
CA ARG A 38 8.64 2.64 -11.82
C ARG A 38 8.80 1.11 -11.85
N GLN A 39 10.03 0.63 -11.77
CA GLN A 39 10.35 -0.80 -11.83
C GLN A 39 10.08 -1.46 -10.48
N PRO A 40 10.04 -2.81 -10.39
CA PRO A 40 10.10 -3.78 -11.48
C PRO A 40 8.74 -4.21 -12.03
N PHE A 41 7.63 -3.67 -11.50
CA PHE A 41 6.31 -4.23 -11.76
C PHE A 41 5.65 -3.67 -13.03
N ASP A 42 5.21 -4.56 -13.92
CA ASP A 42 4.46 -4.19 -15.13
C ASP A 42 3.11 -3.52 -14.83
N TRP A 43 2.60 -3.67 -13.59
CA TRP A 43 1.39 -2.98 -13.11
C TRP A 43 1.64 -1.61 -12.49
N SER A 44 2.89 -1.15 -12.39
CA SER A 44 3.20 0.24 -11.98
C SER A 44 2.60 1.25 -12.97
N PHE A 45 2.13 2.40 -12.47
CA PHE A 45 1.40 3.40 -13.27
C PHE A 45 0.19 2.84 -14.04
N THR A 46 -0.51 1.86 -13.46
CA THR A 46 -1.87 1.49 -13.85
C THR A 46 -2.90 2.13 -12.91
N THR A 47 -4.19 1.90 -13.17
CA THR A 47 -5.26 2.43 -12.31
C THR A 47 -5.62 1.42 -11.24
N TRP A 48 -5.48 1.81 -9.96
CA TRP A 48 -5.92 1.02 -8.82
C TRP A 48 -6.20 1.93 -7.61
N LEU A 49 -6.41 1.35 -6.43
CA LEU A 49 -6.64 2.07 -5.18
C LEU A 49 -5.42 2.92 -4.80
N GLY A 50 -5.62 4.22 -4.58
CA GLY A 50 -4.56 5.15 -4.18
C GLY A 50 -3.89 4.80 -2.85
N ALA A 51 -4.58 4.03 -2.00
CA ALA A 51 -4.03 3.48 -0.76
C ALA A 51 -2.85 2.51 -1.00
N TYR A 52 -2.67 1.98 -2.22
CA TYR A 52 -1.61 1.02 -2.55
C TYR A 52 -0.21 1.57 -2.23
N ASP A 53 0.11 2.80 -2.67
CA ASP A 53 1.44 3.36 -2.47
C ASP A 53 1.76 3.55 -0.97
N LEU A 54 0.74 3.85 -0.16
CA LEU A 54 0.88 3.91 1.30
C LEU A 54 1.05 2.52 1.91
N ALA A 55 0.27 1.52 1.49
CA ALA A 55 0.41 0.16 1.95
C ALA A 55 1.80 -0.40 1.61
N TYR A 56 2.28 -0.17 0.40
CA TYR A 56 3.61 -0.53 -0.05
C TYR A 56 4.70 0.15 0.81
N ALA A 57 4.67 1.47 0.93
CA ALA A 57 5.70 2.20 1.67
C ALA A 57 5.74 1.82 3.16
N ILE A 58 4.57 1.66 3.78
CA ILE A 58 4.44 1.48 5.22
C ILE A 58 4.51 0.00 5.59
N ALA A 59 3.61 -0.84 5.07
CA ALA A 59 3.46 -2.22 5.54
C ALA A 59 4.60 -3.13 5.09
N LEU A 60 5.25 -2.84 3.97
CA LEU A 60 6.37 -3.63 3.44
C LEU A 60 7.72 -2.98 3.81
N GLY A 61 7.76 -1.65 3.87
CA GLY A 61 9.00 -0.90 4.05
C GLY A 61 9.40 -0.65 5.50
N TRP A 62 8.47 -0.53 6.45
CA TRP A 62 8.79 -0.11 7.82
C TRP A 62 9.00 -1.29 8.76
N GLU A 63 9.58 -1.02 9.93
CA GLU A 63 9.56 -1.97 11.04
C GLU A 63 8.13 -2.09 11.60
N VAL A 64 7.79 -3.29 12.12
CA VAL A 64 6.42 -3.64 12.51
C VAL A 64 5.88 -2.70 13.58
N GLU A 65 6.71 -2.34 14.56
CA GLU A 65 6.34 -1.43 15.65
C GLU A 65 6.04 -0.02 15.13
N ALA A 66 6.88 0.48 14.22
CA ALA A 66 6.68 1.80 13.61
C ALA A 66 5.40 1.83 12.77
N ARG A 67 5.11 0.78 12.00
CA ARG A 67 3.84 0.64 11.28
C ARG A 67 2.65 0.71 12.24
N ARG A 68 2.64 -0.10 13.29
CA ARG A 68 1.53 -0.17 14.27
C ARG A 68 1.26 1.19 14.94
N GLU A 69 2.31 1.95 15.21
CA GLU A 69 2.20 3.28 15.81
C GLU A 69 1.63 4.32 14.83
N TRP A 70 2.06 4.29 13.56
CA TRP A 70 1.90 5.42 12.65
C TRP A 70 0.96 5.22 11.47
N GLU A 71 0.60 3.99 11.09
CA GLU A 71 -0.21 3.74 9.87
C GLU A 71 -1.58 4.45 9.93
N ARG A 72 -2.28 4.37 11.07
CA ARG A 72 -3.58 5.03 11.25
C ARG A 72 -3.46 6.56 11.26
N PRO A 73 -2.56 7.18 12.04
CA PRO A 73 -2.33 8.63 11.96
C PRO A 73 -2.02 9.12 10.54
N ILE A 74 -1.18 8.40 9.80
CA ILE A 74 -0.80 8.77 8.42
C ILE A 74 -2.00 8.66 7.49
N LEU A 75 -2.77 7.57 7.57
CA LEU A 75 -3.97 7.38 6.75
C LEU A 75 -5.04 8.44 7.06
N HIS A 76 -5.22 8.82 8.32
CA HIS A 76 -6.12 9.91 8.68
C HIS A 76 -5.67 11.24 8.05
N HIS A 77 -4.38 11.56 8.12
CA HIS A 77 -3.85 12.77 7.48
C HIS A 77 -4.02 12.74 5.96
N TYR A 78 -3.76 11.60 5.33
CA TYR A 78 -3.99 11.38 3.90
C TYR A 78 -5.46 11.59 3.54
N HIS A 79 -6.39 10.97 4.27
CA HIS A 79 -7.83 11.13 4.06
C HIS A 79 -8.27 12.58 4.16
N GLN A 80 -7.90 13.26 5.25
CA GLN A 80 -8.23 14.67 5.46
C GLN A 80 -7.68 15.55 4.34
N THR A 81 -6.48 15.24 3.85
CA THR A 81 -5.88 15.96 2.72
C THR A 81 -6.66 15.75 1.43
N LEU A 82 -7.12 14.53 1.14
CA LEU A 82 -7.96 14.24 -0.03
C LEU A 82 -9.28 15.01 0.03
N ILE A 83 -9.98 14.95 1.17
CA ILE A 83 -11.24 15.67 1.36
C ILE A 83 -11.03 17.19 1.26
N GLY A 84 -9.98 17.72 1.90
CA GLY A 84 -9.61 19.13 1.82
C GLY A 84 -9.25 19.60 0.41
N ARG A 85 -8.84 18.68 -0.47
CA ARG A 85 -8.58 18.93 -1.91
C ARG A 85 -9.78 18.65 -2.81
N GLY A 86 -10.95 18.36 -2.24
CA GLY A 86 -12.22 18.26 -2.98
C GLY A 86 -12.62 16.86 -3.41
N VAL A 87 -11.93 15.80 -2.95
CA VAL A 87 -12.41 14.42 -3.13
C VAL A 87 -13.70 14.24 -2.33
N GLN A 88 -14.74 13.70 -2.96
CA GLN A 88 -16.06 13.49 -2.36
C GLN A 88 -16.44 12.01 -2.41
N GLY A 89 -17.35 11.58 -1.52
CA GLY A 89 -17.88 10.21 -1.53
C GLY A 89 -16.85 9.13 -1.17
N TYR A 90 -15.71 9.51 -0.60
CA TYR A 90 -14.67 8.59 -0.14
C TYR A 90 -14.56 8.67 1.38
N SER A 91 -15.22 7.75 2.09
CA SER A 91 -15.27 7.77 3.55
C SER A 91 -13.96 7.29 4.16
N TRP A 92 -13.80 7.54 5.47
CA TRP A 92 -12.67 7.02 6.22
C TRP A 92 -12.67 5.48 6.24
N GLU A 93 -13.84 4.88 6.43
CA GLU A 93 -14.05 3.44 6.47
C GLU A 93 -13.63 2.81 5.13
N GLN A 94 -14.01 3.45 4.02
CA GLN A 94 -13.60 2.98 2.70
C GLN A 94 -12.09 3.06 2.50
N LEU A 95 -11.42 4.14 2.92
CA LEU A 95 -9.95 4.22 2.87
C LEU A 95 -9.29 3.13 3.72
N TRP A 96 -9.84 2.87 4.91
CA TRP A 96 -9.31 1.85 5.80
C TRP A 96 -9.41 0.46 5.18
N ASP A 97 -10.54 0.11 4.59
CA ASP A 97 -10.71 -1.17 3.89
C ASP A 97 -9.87 -1.23 2.61
N ASP A 98 -9.73 -0.13 1.86
CA ASP A 98 -8.85 -0.06 0.69
C ASP A 98 -7.39 -0.27 1.06
N TYR A 99 -6.95 0.30 2.18
CA TYR A 99 -5.61 0.10 2.72
C TYR A 99 -5.39 -1.36 3.11
N ARG A 100 -6.32 -1.98 3.84
CA ARG A 100 -6.27 -3.39 4.21
C ARG A 100 -6.23 -4.31 2.99
N LEU A 101 -7.03 -4.03 1.95
CA LEU A 101 -6.96 -4.73 0.66
C LEU A 101 -5.57 -4.62 0.03
N CYS A 102 -4.97 -3.43 0.04
CA CYS A 102 -3.64 -3.20 -0.51
C CYS A 102 -2.53 -3.84 0.33
N VAL A 103 -2.66 -3.90 1.66
CA VAL A 103 -1.73 -4.65 2.52
C VAL A 103 -1.71 -6.12 2.16
N ALA A 104 -2.88 -6.71 1.87
CA ALA A 104 -2.96 -8.09 1.40
C ALA A 104 -2.25 -8.29 0.05
N MET A 105 -2.32 -7.32 -0.87
CA MET A 105 -1.54 -7.35 -2.12
C MET A 105 -0.02 -7.31 -1.86
N GLY A 106 0.42 -6.81 -0.70
CA GLY A 106 1.82 -6.85 -0.27
C GLY A 106 2.42 -8.25 -0.20
N VAL A 107 1.61 -9.26 0.11
CA VAL A 107 2.04 -10.67 0.07
C VAL A 107 2.39 -11.06 -1.36
N TYR A 108 1.54 -10.69 -2.33
CA TYR A 108 1.80 -10.95 -3.75
C TYR A 108 3.08 -10.27 -4.22
N VAL A 109 3.29 -9.00 -3.85
CA VAL A 109 4.51 -8.23 -4.15
C VAL A 109 5.77 -8.95 -3.64
N ALA A 110 5.79 -9.39 -2.37
CA ALA A 110 6.95 -10.08 -1.82
C ALA A 110 7.23 -11.41 -2.52
N VAL A 111 6.19 -12.14 -2.93
CA VAL A 111 6.33 -13.37 -3.72
C VAL A 111 6.84 -13.08 -5.13
N GLU A 112 6.48 -11.94 -5.75
CA GLU A 112 7.00 -11.50 -7.05
C GLU A 112 8.51 -11.27 -7.00
N TYR A 113 9.03 -10.63 -5.95
CA TYR A 113 10.47 -10.58 -5.74
C TYR A 113 11.08 -11.96 -5.50
N CYS A 114 10.41 -12.84 -4.74
CA CYS A 114 10.87 -14.20 -4.48
C CYS A 114 10.93 -15.11 -5.72
N ARG A 115 10.12 -14.85 -6.77
CA ARG A 115 10.18 -15.63 -8.02
C ARG A 115 11.07 -15.01 -9.08
N GLY A 116 11.65 -13.84 -8.81
CA GLY A 116 12.54 -13.15 -9.74
C GLY A 116 13.83 -13.92 -10.02
N GLU A 117 14.53 -13.53 -11.07
CA GLU A 117 15.77 -14.20 -11.53
C GLU A 117 16.84 -14.30 -10.43
N TYR A 118 16.88 -13.34 -9.50
CA TYR A 118 17.89 -13.22 -8.43
C TYR A 118 17.34 -13.52 -7.03
N HIS A 119 16.40 -14.44 -6.91
CA HIS A 119 15.68 -14.70 -5.66
C HIS A 119 16.58 -15.14 -4.50
N GLU A 120 17.61 -15.96 -4.71
CA GLU A 120 18.52 -16.35 -3.61
C GLU A 120 19.36 -15.14 -3.13
N GLU A 121 19.89 -14.35 -4.05
CA GLU A 121 20.72 -13.18 -3.75
C GLU A 121 19.92 -12.04 -3.11
N THR A 122 18.62 -11.98 -3.39
CA THR A 122 17.70 -10.96 -2.86
C THR A 122 16.84 -11.48 -1.71
N GLN A 123 17.13 -12.66 -1.15
CA GLN A 123 16.38 -13.24 -0.03
C GLN A 123 16.30 -12.31 1.18
N TRP A 124 17.37 -11.56 1.45
CA TRP A 124 17.41 -10.56 2.52
C TRP A 124 16.45 -9.38 2.28
N VAL A 125 15.93 -9.19 1.06
CA VAL A 125 14.91 -8.20 0.71
C VAL A 125 13.51 -8.80 0.83
N TRP A 126 13.23 -9.87 0.08
CA TRP A 126 11.85 -10.35 -0.06
C TRP A 126 11.36 -11.16 1.13
N LEU A 127 12.24 -11.84 1.88
CA LEU A 127 11.80 -12.64 3.03
C LEU A 127 11.31 -11.74 4.18
N PRO A 128 12.04 -10.70 4.60
CA PRO A 128 11.52 -9.74 5.57
C PRO A 128 10.26 -9.02 5.07
N MET A 129 10.22 -8.66 3.78
CA MET A 129 9.03 -8.04 3.17
C MET A 129 7.80 -8.94 3.29
N LEU A 130 7.94 -10.23 2.99
CA LEU A 130 6.87 -11.22 3.12
C LEU A 130 6.42 -11.37 4.58
N GLN A 131 7.36 -11.45 5.52
CA GLN A 131 7.05 -11.55 6.95
C GLN A 131 6.28 -10.33 7.46
N LYS A 132 6.71 -9.13 7.05
CA LYS A 132 6.04 -7.86 7.40
C LYS A 132 4.63 -7.78 6.80
N ALA A 133 4.47 -8.15 5.53
CA ALA A 133 3.17 -8.18 4.87
C ALA A 133 2.19 -9.15 5.54
N LEU A 134 2.63 -10.38 5.87
CA LEU A 134 1.80 -11.36 6.59
C LEU A 134 1.43 -10.87 7.99
N THR A 135 2.39 -10.32 8.74
CA THR A 135 2.14 -9.74 10.07
C THR A 135 1.13 -8.58 10.00
N ALA A 136 1.24 -7.73 8.98
CA ALA A 136 0.30 -6.65 8.76
C ALA A 136 -1.11 -7.17 8.39
N CYS A 137 -1.21 -8.24 7.59
CA CYS A 137 -2.48 -8.88 7.30
C CYS A 137 -3.18 -9.40 8.57
N ASP A 138 -2.42 -10.02 9.47
CA ASP A 138 -2.93 -10.55 10.73
C ASP A 138 -3.38 -9.42 11.68
N ASP A 139 -2.52 -8.43 11.89
CA ASP A 139 -2.78 -7.28 12.77
C ASP A 139 -3.98 -6.44 12.30
N LEU A 140 -4.20 -6.36 10.99
CA LEU A 140 -5.27 -5.57 10.37
C LEU A 140 -6.52 -6.40 10.06
N HIS A 141 -6.51 -7.69 10.41
CA HIS A 141 -7.58 -8.64 10.10
C HIS A 141 -8.01 -8.56 8.63
N CYS A 142 -7.07 -8.50 7.69
CA CYS A 142 -7.39 -8.36 6.25
C CYS A 142 -8.33 -9.47 5.75
N TYR A 143 -8.36 -10.61 6.45
CA TYR A 143 -9.21 -11.74 6.12
C TYR A 143 -10.72 -11.45 6.17
N GLU A 144 -11.15 -10.45 6.93
CA GLU A 144 -12.55 -10.05 7.03
C GLU A 144 -13.09 -9.45 5.72
N LEU A 145 -12.21 -8.99 4.82
CA LEU A 145 -12.59 -8.32 3.57
C LEU A 145 -13.02 -9.28 2.45
N TRP A 146 -12.82 -10.58 2.62
CA TRP A 146 -13.17 -11.61 1.64
C TRP A 146 -13.94 -12.80 2.25
N ASN A 147 -14.22 -12.73 3.55
CA ASN A 147 -15.22 -13.58 4.17
C ASN A 147 -16.56 -12.88 4.02
N ASP A 148 -17.23 -13.11 2.90
CA ASP A 148 -18.68 -12.98 2.89
C ASP A 148 -19.20 -13.94 3.95
N ASP A 149 -20.02 -13.44 4.88
CA ASP A 149 -20.78 -14.29 5.79
C ASP A 149 -21.44 -15.39 4.96
N TYR A 150 -20.93 -16.64 5.05
CA TYR A 150 -21.64 -17.85 4.61
C TYR A 150 -22.81 -18.16 5.57
N SER A 151 -23.46 -17.11 6.07
CA SER A 151 -24.59 -17.14 6.99
C SER A 151 -25.85 -16.85 6.18
N ASN A 152 -26.22 -17.78 5.30
CA ASN A 152 -27.57 -17.96 4.77
C ASN A 152 -27.95 -19.43 4.85
#